data_AF-A0A835YY84-F1
#
_entry.id   AF-A0A835YY84-F1
#
_cell.length_a   1.000
_cell.length_b   1.000
_cell.length_c   1.000
_cell.angle_alpha   90.00
_cell.angle_beta   90.00
_cell.angle_gamma   90.00
#
_symmetry.space_group_name_H-M   'P 1'
#
loop_
_entity.id
_entity.type
_entity.pdbx_description
1 polymer ?
#
loop_
_entity_poly.entity_id
_entity_poly.type
_entity_poly.pdbx_seq_one_letter_code
_entity_poly.pdbx_strand_id
1 'polypeptide(L)'
;MVSDTRSEASRGSGTRRYRVVSRGSEVDEALFGGASKGSKGSPAKHTTQAQKVAKPAPNTTMLSTKELHSIREHAIIKSNSEEQAERERLERENDQRQQAARARKQRMIQMADEAKAKAKRSDLELETIAREQLVRKMANEKLDENNDLVKMLNSLGSRAAAFTIRDQQLADRASKESTEKEYDTRMDKVMELDRLKSLQARDEVEQAKLRKRHEDRKVIMEQIETRQRAKLLELEAREQESQAMRLTAKRYEEDERAAGARRDEQVRRSRVEVMEANDAAIRARQAARDREREEVEAILAYQAQKDEEMRQREVEEAERQRLMKERQQRLLDGQQRDMDKRTEMDELRARRAAEEKERRERHREQSEAEKRHLDVQLLQEERRRQAELKKAQLAREAQLEEQEYEAAVRYSSEAAARERRERDAKRAASLQHRDAILAQVQDAEARRRAERCHKFEEGRRLQQEAAGERARLEAMRDRMVHDMAEKGFNPKYLSEMRAVDIGKMYMR
;
A
#
# COMPACT_ATOMS: atom_id res chain seq x y z
N MET A 1 -38.25 -20.61 -18.09
CA MET A 1 -37.07 -21.41 -18.53
C MET A 1 -36.37 -21.84 -17.25
N VAL A 2 -36.65 -23.00 -16.65
CA VAL A 2 -36.93 -24.35 -17.22
C VAL A 2 -35.70 -24.93 -17.91
N SER A 3 -34.98 -25.75 -17.11
CA SER A 3 -34.23 -26.97 -17.45
C SER A 3 -33.06 -26.89 -18.45
N ASP A 4 -32.19 -27.91 -18.58
CA ASP A 4 -32.15 -29.22 -17.90
C ASP A 4 -30.71 -29.70 -17.61
N THR A 5 -30.64 -30.82 -16.90
CA THR A 5 -29.49 -31.68 -16.61
C THR A 5 -28.69 -32.12 -17.83
N ARG A 6 -27.38 -32.39 -17.63
CA ARG A 6 -26.83 -33.74 -17.85
C ARG A 6 -25.45 -33.95 -17.21
N SER A 7 -25.19 -35.20 -16.88
CA SER A 7 -23.94 -35.73 -16.34
C SER A 7 -23.19 -36.53 -17.40
N GLU A 8 -21.85 -36.54 -17.37
CA GLU A 8 -21.08 -37.74 -17.70
C GLU A 8 -19.69 -37.72 -17.03
N ALA A 9 -18.95 -38.83 -17.12
CA ALA A 9 -18.01 -39.22 -16.08
C ALA A 9 -16.61 -39.65 -16.55
N SER A 10 -15.70 -39.68 -15.57
CA SER A 10 -14.40 -40.37 -15.56
C SER A 10 -13.25 -39.80 -16.40
N ARG A 11 -12.15 -39.52 -15.69
CA ARG A 11 -10.83 -40.13 -15.95
C ARG A 11 -9.98 -40.00 -14.68
N GLY A 12 -9.52 -41.13 -14.15
CA GLY A 12 -8.76 -41.17 -12.90
C GLY A 12 -7.25 -41.09 -13.13
N SER A 13 -6.54 -40.49 -12.18
CA SER A 13 -5.12 -40.76 -11.93
C SER A 13 -4.86 -40.67 -10.43
N GLY A 14 -4.49 -41.80 -9.82
CA GLY A 14 -4.42 -41.93 -8.36
C GLY A 14 -3.00 -41.78 -7.81
N THR A 15 -2.67 -40.62 -7.25
CA THR A 15 -1.43 -40.42 -6.47
C THR A 15 -1.71 -40.51 -4.97
N ARG A 16 -1.89 -41.74 -4.47
CA ARG A 16 -2.02 -41.99 -3.02
C ARG A 16 -0.74 -41.56 -2.31
N ARG A 17 -0.79 -40.45 -1.55
CA ARG A 17 0.28 -40.04 -0.63
C ARG A 17 0.46 -41.12 0.42
N TYR A 18 1.68 -41.65 0.57
CA TYR A 18 1.99 -42.59 1.65
C TYR A 18 1.90 -41.87 3.01
N ARG A 19 1.13 -42.48 3.93
CA ARG A 19 1.00 -42.02 5.32
C ARG A 19 2.18 -42.55 6.09
N VAL A 20 3.05 -41.67 6.61
CA VAL A 20 4.16 -42.08 7.47
C VAL A 20 3.59 -42.68 8.76
N VAL A 21 3.97 -43.93 9.05
CA VAL A 21 3.70 -44.62 10.31
C VAL A 21 5.06 -44.89 10.97
N SER A 22 5.15 -44.61 12.27
CA SER A 22 6.31 -44.84 13.16
C SER A 22 7.69 -44.35 12.65
N ARG A 23 8.20 -43.26 13.25
CA ARG A 23 9.66 -43.07 13.41
C ARG A 23 10.08 -43.83 14.66
N GLY A 24 10.76 -44.97 14.48
CA GLY A 24 11.25 -45.80 15.59
C GLY A 24 10.94 -47.27 15.37
N SER A 25 11.85 -47.97 14.71
CA SER A 25 11.93 -49.42 14.69
C SER A 25 13.40 -49.81 14.84
N GLU A 26 13.83 -50.00 16.08
CA GLU A 26 15.12 -50.61 16.38
C GLU A 26 14.99 -52.11 16.08
N VAL A 27 15.36 -52.49 14.85
CA VAL A 27 15.49 -53.88 14.44
C VAL A 27 16.92 -54.31 14.74
N ASP A 28 17.08 -55.29 15.61
CA ASP A 28 18.39 -55.76 16.05
C ASP A 28 19.08 -56.58 14.94
N GLU A 29 19.98 -55.93 14.20
CA GLU A 29 20.70 -56.54 13.06
C GLU A 29 21.66 -57.67 13.48
N ALA A 30 21.86 -57.91 14.78
CA ALA A 30 22.66 -59.03 15.28
C ALA A 30 22.07 -60.43 14.94
N LEU A 31 20.78 -60.52 14.57
CA LEU A 31 20.09 -61.79 14.39
C LEU A 31 20.23 -62.42 12.98
N PHE A 32 20.68 -61.67 11.97
CA PHE A 32 20.82 -62.17 10.59
C PHE A 32 22.26 -62.01 10.07
N GLY A 33 22.98 -63.13 9.95
CA GLY A 33 24.41 -63.16 9.59
C GLY A 33 24.73 -62.68 8.16
N GLY A 34 24.89 -61.37 7.98
CA GLY A 34 25.26 -60.74 6.71
C GLY A 34 26.75 -60.82 6.40
N ALA A 35 27.17 -61.82 5.62
CA ALA A 35 28.54 -61.92 5.14
C ALA A 35 28.86 -60.81 4.11
N SER A 36 29.84 -59.95 4.41
CA SER A 36 30.36 -58.94 3.47
C SER A 36 31.88 -59.08 3.26
N LYS A 37 32.33 -58.90 2.02
CA LYS A 37 33.73 -59.09 1.61
C LYS A 37 34.56 -57.85 1.93
N GLY A 38 35.50 -57.96 2.87
CA GLY A 38 36.49 -56.92 3.16
C GLY A 38 37.91 -57.43 2.95
N SER A 39 38.60 -56.98 1.89
CA SER A 39 40.01 -57.30 1.67
C SER A 39 40.94 -56.40 2.49
N LYS A 40 41.97 -57.01 3.10
CA LYS A 40 43.24 -56.37 3.47
C LYS A 40 44.29 -57.45 3.76
N GLY A 41 45.53 -57.18 3.38
CA GLY A 41 46.61 -58.18 3.34
C GLY A 41 47.21 -58.48 4.73
N SER A 42 47.54 -59.75 4.96
CA SER A 42 48.26 -60.21 6.14
C SER A 42 49.77 -59.96 6.01
N PRO A 43 50.44 -59.32 6.98
CA PRO A 43 51.88 -59.44 7.13
C PRO A 43 52.20 -60.80 7.74
N ALA A 44 53.01 -61.62 7.07
CA ALA A 44 53.40 -62.93 7.56
C ALA A 44 54.35 -62.82 8.78
N LYS A 45 54.07 -63.58 9.84
CA LYS A 45 55.05 -63.94 10.89
C LYS A 45 54.90 -65.41 11.28
N HIS A 46 56.03 -66.03 11.61
CA HIS A 46 56.13 -67.47 11.80
C HIS A 46 55.36 -67.97 13.04
N THR A 47 54.54 -69.01 12.86
CA THR A 47 54.16 -69.92 13.94
C THR A 47 55.17 -71.06 13.98
N THR A 48 56.13 -71.01 14.91
CA THR A 48 57.03 -72.13 15.19
C THR A 48 56.24 -73.33 15.69
N GLN A 49 56.52 -74.53 15.17
CA GLN A 49 55.86 -75.75 15.61
C GLN A 49 56.27 -76.10 17.05
N ALA A 50 55.34 -75.95 18.00
CA ALA A 50 55.47 -76.50 19.35
C ALA A 50 54.72 -77.84 19.45
N GLN A 51 55.30 -78.79 20.17
CA GLN A 51 55.00 -80.22 20.04
C GLN A 51 53.58 -80.62 20.47
N LYS A 52 53.01 -81.62 19.78
CA LYS A 52 51.79 -82.33 20.21
C LYS A 52 52.09 -83.11 21.50
N VAL A 53 51.61 -82.64 22.64
CA VAL A 53 51.48 -83.48 23.85
C VAL A 53 50.32 -84.46 23.64
N ALA A 54 50.44 -85.68 24.18
CA ALA A 54 49.48 -86.74 23.95
C ALA A 54 48.08 -86.44 24.52
N LYS A 55 47.04 -86.97 23.87
CA LYS A 55 45.65 -86.89 24.38
C LYS A 55 45.50 -87.78 25.63
N PRO A 56 44.97 -87.27 26.76
CA PRO A 56 44.44 -88.13 27.80
C PRO A 56 43.16 -88.85 27.34
N ALA A 57 42.68 -89.80 28.15
CA ALA A 57 41.49 -90.60 27.90
C ALA A 57 40.21 -89.74 27.75
N PRO A 58 39.14 -90.24 27.09
CA PRO A 58 37.96 -89.44 26.72
C PRO A 58 37.13 -88.83 27.88
N ASN A 59 37.46 -89.15 29.13
CA ASN A 59 36.77 -88.66 30.33
C ASN A 59 37.64 -87.69 31.17
N THR A 60 38.48 -86.85 30.53
CA THR A 60 39.36 -85.89 31.23
C THR A 60 39.16 -84.46 30.74
N THR A 61 38.40 -83.67 31.51
CA THR A 61 38.14 -82.25 31.22
C THR A 61 39.30 -81.37 31.70
N MET A 62 40.15 -80.94 30.77
CA MET A 62 41.31 -80.09 31.05
C MET A 62 40.90 -78.60 31.16
N LEU A 63 40.55 -78.15 32.37
CA LEU A 63 40.33 -76.71 32.66
C LEU A 63 41.64 -75.93 32.55
N SER A 64 41.63 -74.80 31.82
CA SER A 64 42.78 -73.88 31.82
C SER A 64 42.88 -73.12 33.14
N THR A 65 44.06 -72.57 33.43
CA THR A 65 44.27 -71.74 34.63
C THR A 65 43.40 -70.49 34.66
N LYS A 66 42.97 -69.98 33.49
CA LYS A 66 42.05 -68.84 33.40
C LYS A 66 40.61 -69.23 33.72
N GLU A 67 40.13 -70.34 33.17
CA GLU A 67 38.79 -70.87 33.50
C GLU A 67 38.71 -71.28 34.97
N LEU A 68 39.77 -71.89 35.51
CA LEU A 68 39.85 -72.23 36.94
C LEU A 68 39.90 -71.00 37.85
N HIS A 69 40.46 -69.86 37.40
CA HIS A 69 40.38 -68.59 38.13
C HIS A 69 38.97 -67.99 38.05
N SER A 70 38.39 -67.91 36.85
CA SER A 70 37.03 -67.40 36.63
C SER A 70 35.97 -68.22 37.40
N ILE A 71 36.05 -69.55 37.41
CA ILE A 71 35.19 -70.42 38.23
C ILE A 71 35.38 -70.11 39.72
N ARG A 72 36.62 -69.88 40.18
CA ARG A 72 36.92 -69.54 41.57
C ARG A 72 36.42 -68.14 41.98
N GLU A 73 36.43 -67.18 41.05
CA GLU A 73 35.90 -65.83 41.25
C GLU A 73 34.36 -65.82 41.24
N HIS A 74 33.72 -66.57 40.33
CA HIS A 74 32.27 -66.72 40.25
C HIS A 74 31.67 -67.62 41.35
N ALA A 75 32.49 -68.47 42.00
CA ALA A 75 32.07 -69.25 43.17
C ALA A 75 31.99 -68.43 44.47
N ILE A 76 32.47 -67.18 44.47
CA ILE A 76 32.34 -66.26 45.61
C ILE A 76 30.99 -65.55 45.50
N ILE A 77 30.06 -65.87 46.41
CA ILE A 77 28.76 -65.20 46.50
C ILE A 77 28.98 -63.77 47.02
N LYS A 78 28.98 -62.79 46.12
CA LYS A 78 29.07 -61.36 46.45
C LYS A 78 27.68 -60.82 46.84
N SER A 79 27.63 -59.77 47.65
CA SER A 79 26.37 -59.05 47.87
C SER A 79 25.99 -58.20 46.65
N ASN A 80 24.69 -57.96 46.46
CA ASN A 80 24.19 -57.09 45.38
C ASN A 80 24.86 -55.69 45.39
N SER A 81 25.19 -55.17 46.57
CA SER A 81 25.92 -53.91 46.76
C SER A 81 27.38 -53.97 46.31
N GLU A 82 28.07 -55.10 46.50
CA GLU A 82 29.45 -55.28 46.05
C GLU A 82 29.52 -55.51 44.53
N GLU A 83 28.58 -56.26 43.96
CA GLU A 83 28.44 -56.36 42.51
C GLU A 83 28.18 -55.00 41.86
N GLN A 84 27.30 -54.17 42.43
CA GLN A 84 27.07 -52.81 41.94
C GLN A 84 28.34 -51.96 42.04
N ALA A 85 29.05 -52.00 43.17
CA ALA A 85 30.30 -51.26 43.35
C ALA A 85 31.43 -51.72 42.41
N GLU A 86 31.52 -53.01 42.09
CA GLU A 86 32.47 -53.53 41.09
C GLU A 86 32.07 -53.15 39.65
N ARG A 87 30.79 -53.28 39.30
CA ARG A 87 30.25 -52.85 38.00
C ARG A 87 30.53 -51.36 37.78
N GLU A 88 30.21 -50.51 38.76
CA GLU A 88 30.51 -49.08 38.70
C GLU A 88 32.02 -48.79 38.56
N ARG A 89 32.90 -49.53 39.24
CA ARG A 89 34.36 -49.36 39.09
C ARG A 89 34.82 -49.73 37.69
N LEU A 90 34.35 -50.86 37.17
CA LEU A 90 34.69 -51.36 35.84
C LEU A 90 34.11 -50.45 34.73
N GLU A 91 32.91 -49.90 34.94
CA GLU A 91 32.31 -48.88 34.10
C GLU A 91 33.13 -47.58 34.12
N ARG A 92 33.54 -47.08 35.31
CA ARG A 92 34.39 -45.88 35.43
C ARG A 92 35.75 -46.06 34.75
N GLU A 93 36.39 -47.24 34.86
CA GLU A 93 37.65 -47.56 34.18
C GLU A 93 37.47 -47.65 32.66
N ASN A 94 36.39 -48.29 32.21
CA ASN A 94 36.03 -48.33 30.79
C ASN A 94 35.66 -46.94 30.24
N ASP A 95 34.97 -46.11 31.00
CA ASP A 95 34.64 -44.73 30.63
C ASP A 95 35.89 -43.87 30.54
N GLN A 96 36.87 -43.99 31.45
CA GLN A 96 38.15 -43.30 31.33
C GLN A 96 38.92 -43.74 30.07
N ARG A 97 38.97 -45.05 29.77
CA ARG A 97 39.53 -45.57 28.50
C ARG A 97 38.77 -45.06 27.28
N GLN A 98 37.44 -44.97 27.36
CA GLN A 98 36.59 -44.52 26.26
C GLN A 98 36.53 -43.00 26.11
N GLN A 99 36.78 -42.18 27.14
CA GLN A 99 36.72 -40.71 27.07
C GLN A 99 37.63 -40.16 25.98
N ALA A 100 38.87 -40.66 25.87
CA ALA A 100 39.78 -40.28 24.79
C ALA A 100 39.26 -40.67 23.39
N ALA A 101 38.49 -41.76 23.27
CA ALA A 101 37.85 -42.18 22.02
C ALA A 101 36.58 -41.37 21.72
N ARG A 102 35.73 -41.10 22.74
CA ARG A 102 34.52 -40.27 22.65
C ARG A 102 34.88 -38.83 22.26
N ALA A 103 35.91 -38.24 22.86
CA ALA A 103 36.40 -36.91 22.51
C ALA A 103 36.96 -36.84 21.07
N ARG A 104 37.68 -37.88 20.60
CA ARG A 104 38.08 -38.00 19.19
C ARG A 104 36.86 -38.12 18.26
N LYS A 105 35.87 -38.95 18.61
CA LYS A 105 34.63 -39.10 17.84
C LYS A 105 33.83 -37.79 17.77
N GLN A 106 33.72 -37.06 18.87
CA GLN A 106 33.08 -35.73 18.94
C GLN A 106 33.80 -34.70 18.08
N ARG A 107 35.14 -34.61 18.14
CA ARG A 107 35.92 -33.72 17.25
C ARG A 107 35.78 -34.10 15.78
N MET A 108 35.74 -35.39 15.45
CA MET A 108 35.48 -35.85 14.07
C MET A 108 34.06 -35.50 13.60
N ILE A 109 33.05 -35.56 14.47
CA ILE A 109 31.68 -35.13 14.15
C ILE A 109 31.64 -33.62 13.93
N GLN A 110 32.21 -32.82 14.85
CA GLN A 110 32.31 -31.36 14.72
C GLN A 110 33.02 -30.96 13.41
N MET A 111 34.17 -31.56 13.11
CA MET A 111 34.90 -31.30 11.86
C MET A 111 34.14 -31.77 10.62
N ALA A 112 33.37 -32.86 10.69
CA ALA A 112 32.53 -33.31 9.59
C ALA A 112 31.31 -32.39 9.36
N ASP A 113 30.72 -31.85 10.42
CA ASP A 113 29.59 -30.93 10.33
C ASP A 113 30.05 -29.53 9.90
N GLU A 114 31.22 -29.07 10.33
CA GLU A 114 31.91 -27.92 9.73
C GLU A 114 32.22 -28.15 8.25
N ALA A 115 32.70 -29.33 7.86
CA ALA A 115 32.99 -29.64 6.46
C ALA A 115 31.72 -29.68 5.59
N LYS A 116 30.59 -30.16 6.12
CA LYS A 116 29.27 -30.04 5.46
C LYS A 116 28.82 -28.58 5.34
N ALA A 117 28.98 -27.78 6.40
CA ALA A 117 28.60 -26.36 6.39
C ALA A 117 29.48 -25.51 5.46
N LYS A 118 30.75 -25.90 5.29
CA LYS A 118 31.73 -25.28 4.38
C LYS A 118 31.73 -25.90 2.98
N ALA A 119 30.92 -26.93 2.72
CA ALA A 119 30.78 -27.52 1.40
C ALA A 119 30.16 -26.49 0.43
N LYS A 120 30.75 -26.36 -0.76
CA LYS A 120 30.19 -25.51 -1.81
C LYS A 120 28.86 -26.11 -2.26
N ARG A 121 27.81 -25.29 -2.26
CA ARG A 121 26.51 -25.67 -2.84
C ARG A 121 26.65 -25.93 -4.34
N SER A 122 25.85 -26.86 -4.85
CA SER A 122 25.79 -27.18 -6.28
C SER A 122 25.27 -26.00 -7.08
N ASP A 123 25.67 -25.85 -8.35
CA ASP A 123 25.19 -24.76 -9.20
C ASP A 123 23.66 -24.80 -9.37
N LEU A 124 23.07 -26.00 -9.37
CA LEU A 124 21.61 -26.19 -9.34
C LEU A 124 20.96 -25.67 -8.04
N GLU A 125 21.64 -25.80 -6.90
CA GLU A 125 21.16 -25.26 -5.61
C GLU A 125 21.34 -23.73 -5.56
N LEU A 126 22.42 -23.21 -6.13
CA LEU A 126 22.62 -21.77 -6.28
C LEU A 126 21.55 -21.16 -7.20
N GLU A 127 21.17 -21.84 -8.28
CA GLU A 127 20.11 -21.39 -9.17
C GLU A 127 18.72 -21.49 -8.52
N THR A 128 18.38 -22.56 -7.79
CA THR A 128 17.10 -22.61 -7.04
C THR A 128 17.05 -21.55 -5.94
N ILE A 129 18.15 -21.30 -5.22
CA ILE A 129 18.23 -20.21 -4.24
C ILE A 129 18.06 -18.84 -4.91
N ALA A 130 18.66 -18.61 -6.08
CA ALA A 130 18.50 -17.36 -6.83
C ALA A 130 17.05 -17.17 -7.31
N ARG A 131 16.42 -18.22 -7.83
CA ARG A 131 15.00 -18.23 -8.22
C ARG A 131 14.07 -18.00 -7.02
N GLU A 132 14.34 -18.64 -5.88
CA GLU A 132 13.60 -18.38 -4.63
C GLU A 132 13.78 -16.94 -4.13
N GLN A 133 14.99 -16.39 -4.19
CA GLN A 133 15.24 -14.99 -3.82
C GLN A 133 14.51 -14.02 -4.76
N LEU A 134 14.45 -14.31 -6.06
CA LEU A 134 13.67 -13.53 -7.02
C LEU A 134 12.17 -13.60 -6.70
N VAL A 135 11.63 -14.80 -6.46
CA VAL A 135 10.22 -14.98 -6.07
C VAL A 135 9.89 -14.26 -4.75
N ARG A 136 10.80 -14.28 -3.76
CA ARG A 136 10.65 -13.53 -2.50
C ARG A 136 10.71 -12.01 -2.71
N LYS A 137 11.56 -11.51 -3.61
CA LYS A 137 11.58 -10.09 -4.00
C LYS A 137 10.26 -9.67 -4.66
N MET A 138 9.82 -10.41 -5.68
CA MET A 138 8.54 -10.18 -6.36
C MET A 138 7.32 -10.30 -5.44
N ALA A 139 7.39 -11.15 -4.40
CA ALA A 139 6.35 -11.24 -3.38
C ALA A 139 6.35 -10.01 -2.46
N ASN A 140 7.54 -9.55 -2.02
CA ASN A 140 7.66 -8.33 -1.21
C ASN A 140 7.22 -7.09 -2.00
N GLU A 141 7.66 -6.95 -3.25
CA GLU A 141 7.26 -5.89 -4.18
C GLU A 141 5.73 -5.84 -4.32
N LYS A 142 5.07 -6.99 -4.49
CA LYS A 142 3.60 -7.07 -4.53
C LYS A 142 2.92 -6.78 -3.20
N LEU A 143 3.51 -7.12 -2.05
CA LEU A 143 2.98 -6.74 -0.74
C LEU A 143 3.08 -5.22 -0.55
N ASP A 144 4.17 -4.62 -1.00
CA ASP A 144 4.41 -3.19 -0.96
C ASP A 144 3.45 -2.44 -1.91
N GLU A 145 3.29 -2.87 -3.18
CA GLU A 145 2.26 -2.37 -4.11
C GLU A 145 0.83 -2.48 -3.56
N ASN A 146 0.54 -3.51 -2.76
CA ASN A 146 -0.78 -3.73 -2.16
C ASN A 146 -1.06 -2.82 -0.95
N ASN A 147 -0.10 -2.06 -0.43
CA ASN A 147 -0.37 -1.05 0.59
C ASN A 147 -1.12 0.15 -0.02
N ASP A 148 -2.23 0.58 0.60
CA ASP A 148 -3.04 1.68 0.08
C ASP A 148 -2.30 3.02 0.05
N LEU A 149 -1.31 3.21 0.92
CA LEU A 149 -0.35 4.31 0.86
C LEU A 149 0.47 4.30 -0.43
N VAL A 150 0.96 3.13 -0.86
CA VAL A 150 1.74 3.00 -2.10
C VAL A 150 0.85 3.17 -3.33
N LYS A 151 -0.40 2.70 -3.28
CA LYS A 151 -1.42 3.00 -4.32
C LYS A 151 -1.70 4.51 -4.41
N MET A 152 -1.80 5.21 -3.28
CA MET A 152 -1.95 6.66 -3.24
C MET A 152 -0.72 7.36 -3.86
N LEU A 153 0.50 6.96 -3.50
CA LEU A 153 1.74 7.50 -4.10
C LEU A 153 1.79 7.23 -5.62
N ASN A 154 1.41 6.03 -6.08
CA ASN A 154 1.28 5.71 -7.50
C ASN A 154 0.26 6.61 -8.22
N SER A 155 -0.83 7.00 -7.57
CA SER A 155 -1.80 7.95 -8.14
C SER A 155 -1.23 9.38 -8.27
N LEU A 156 -0.41 9.82 -7.32
CA LEU A 156 0.30 11.11 -7.37
C LEU A 156 1.39 11.10 -8.44
N GLY A 157 2.17 10.02 -8.55
CA GLY A 157 3.14 9.83 -9.63
C GLY A 157 2.50 9.82 -11.01
N SER A 158 1.36 9.14 -11.17
CA SER A 158 0.58 9.13 -12.42
C SER A 158 0.07 10.52 -12.80
N ARG A 159 -0.36 11.32 -11.81
CA ARG A 159 -0.75 12.73 -11.99
C ARG A 159 0.46 13.59 -12.42
N ALA A 160 1.61 13.43 -11.76
CA ALA A 160 2.82 14.16 -12.10
C ALA A 160 3.28 13.85 -13.54
N ALA A 161 3.26 12.57 -13.95
CA ALA A 161 3.56 12.13 -15.31
C ALA A 161 2.59 12.73 -16.35
N ALA A 162 1.29 12.79 -16.05
CA ALA A 162 0.31 13.41 -16.93
C ALA A 162 0.55 14.93 -17.09
N PHE A 163 0.93 15.64 -16.03
CA PHE A 163 1.25 17.06 -16.11
C PHE A 163 2.56 17.33 -16.86
N THR A 164 3.59 16.50 -16.73
CA THR A 164 4.84 16.65 -17.49
C THR A 164 4.65 16.42 -18.99
N ILE A 165 3.85 15.42 -19.35
CA ILE A 165 3.50 15.15 -20.75
C ILE A 165 2.68 16.32 -21.31
N ARG A 166 1.80 16.93 -20.51
CA ARG A 166 1.04 18.13 -20.91
C ARG A 166 1.94 19.35 -21.10
N ASP A 167 2.90 19.59 -20.21
CA ASP A 167 3.87 20.69 -20.35
C ASP A 167 4.73 20.51 -21.63
N GLN A 168 5.17 19.29 -21.92
CA GLN A 168 5.85 18.94 -23.18
C GLN A 168 4.95 19.19 -24.40
N GLN A 169 3.71 18.72 -24.39
CA GLN A 169 2.74 18.96 -25.47
C GLN A 169 2.44 20.44 -25.72
N LEU A 170 2.48 21.28 -24.68
CA LEU A 170 2.32 22.73 -24.81
C LEU A 170 3.55 23.38 -25.46
N ALA A 171 4.77 22.94 -25.09
CA ALA A 171 6.00 23.39 -25.72
C ALA A 171 6.10 22.94 -27.20
N ASP A 172 5.75 21.69 -27.50
CA ASP A 172 5.66 21.15 -28.86
C ASP A 172 4.66 21.93 -29.71
N ARG A 173 3.48 22.25 -29.15
CA ARG A 173 2.46 23.04 -29.83
C ARG A 173 2.96 24.45 -30.13
N ALA A 174 3.54 25.14 -29.15
CA ALA A 174 4.09 26.49 -29.36
C ALA A 174 5.21 26.50 -30.40
N SER A 175 6.05 25.46 -30.43
CA SER A 175 7.10 25.29 -31.43
C SER A 175 6.54 25.10 -32.84
N LYS A 176 5.52 24.23 -32.99
CA LYS A 176 4.80 24.03 -34.26
C LYS A 176 4.15 25.31 -34.74
N GLU A 177 3.44 26.01 -33.86
CA GLU A 177 2.77 27.28 -34.15
C GLU A 177 3.75 28.39 -34.57
N SER A 178 5.01 28.37 -34.09
CA SER A 178 6.09 29.23 -34.61
C SER A 178 6.47 28.83 -36.04
N THR A 179 6.76 27.55 -36.28
CA THR A 179 7.16 27.06 -37.61
C THR A 179 6.08 27.22 -38.68
N GLU A 180 4.80 27.15 -38.29
CA GLU A 180 3.65 27.44 -39.16
C GLU A 180 3.62 28.94 -39.53
N LYS A 181 3.75 29.85 -38.56
CA LYS A 181 3.84 31.30 -38.84
C LYS A 181 5.09 31.69 -39.65
N GLU A 182 6.21 31.01 -39.45
CA GLU A 182 7.43 31.20 -40.25
C GLU A 182 7.25 30.70 -41.69
N TYR A 183 6.46 29.65 -41.89
CA TYR A 183 6.07 29.15 -43.21
C TYR A 183 5.08 30.10 -43.91
N ASP A 184 4.01 30.52 -43.23
CA ASP A 184 2.99 31.41 -43.77
C ASP A 184 3.59 32.77 -44.16
N THR A 185 4.34 33.39 -43.26
CA THR A 185 5.04 34.67 -43.55
C THR A 185 6.18 34.52 -44.56
N ARG A 186 6.59 33.30 -44.94
CA ARG A 186 7.45 33.04 -46.10
C ARG A 186 6.61 32.88 -47.37
N MET A 187 5.44 32.25 -47.31
CA MET A 187 4.52 32.11 -48.43
C MET A 187 3.96 33.46 -48.88
N ASP A 188 3.54 34.31 -47.94
CA ASP A 188 3.07 35.68 -48.21
C ASP A 188 4.11 36.50 -48.98
N LYS A 189 5.39 36.40 -48.59
CA LYS A 189 6.50 37.07 -49.29
C LYS A 189 6.67 36.54 -50.72
N VAL A 190 6.47 35.24 -50.95
CA VAL A 190 6.53 34.65 -52.30
C VAL A 190 5.34 35.12 -53.15
N MET A 191 4.13 35.15 -52.59
CA MET A 191 2.93 35.64 -53.28
C MET A 191 3.02 37.13 -53.62
N GLU A 192 3.51 37.98 -52.70
CA GLU A 192 3.69 39.40 -52.97
C GLU A 192 4.81 39.66 -53.99
N LEU A 193 5.90 38.88 -53.97
CA LEU A 193 6.93 38.95 -55.01
C LEU A 193 6.39 38.56 -56.40
N ASP A 194 5.46 37.62 -56.50
CA ASP A 194 4.81 37.28 -57.77
C ASP A 194 3.81 38.37 -58.21
N ARG A 195 3.01 38.91 -57.27
CA ARG A 195 2.13 40.06 -57.52
C ARG A 195 2.89 41.27 -58.04
N LEU A 196 4.03 41.60 -57.43
CA LEU A 196 4.89 42.71 -57.84
C LEU A 196 5.51 42.47 -59.23
N LYS A 197 5.96 41.25 -59.56
CA LYS A 197 6.40 40.90 -60.92
C LYS A 197 5.28 41.02 -61.95
N SER A 198 4.06 40.60 -61.60
CA SER A 198 2.89 40.70 -62.48
C SER A 198 2.51 42.17 -62.76
N LEU A 199 2.68 43.06 -61.78
CA LEU A 199 2.53 44.50 -61.95
C LEU A 199 3.67 45.08 -62.82
N GLN A 200 4.93 44.77 -62.51
CA GLN A 200 6.09 45.21 -63.30
C GLN A 200 5.97 44.83 -64.78
N ALA A 201 5.56 43.60 -65.10
CA ALA A 201 5.35 43.16 -66.48
C ALA A 201 4.22 43.91 -67.19
N ARG A 202 3.19 44.37 -66.46
CA ARG A 202 2.12 45.23 -67.03
C ARG A 202 2.62 46.66 -67.24
N ASP A 203 3.36 47.20 -66.28
CA ASP A 203 3.95 48.54 -66.37
C ASP A 203 4.97 48.61 -67.52
N GLU A 204 5.80 47.58 -67.73
CA GLU A 204 6.68 47.46 -68.90
C GLU A 204 5.90 47.48 -70.23
N VAL A 205 4.76 46.79 -70.30
CA VAL A 205 3.88 46.78 -71.48
C VAL A 205 3.23 48.14 -71.72
N GLU A 206 2.76 48.85 -70.68
CA GLU A 206 2.23 50.21 -70.84
C GLU A 206 3.32 51.23 -71.16
N GLN A 207 4.52 51.11 -70.57
CA GLN A 207 5.68 51.92 -70.95
C GLN A 207 6.10 51.69 -72.40
N ALA A 208 6.05 50.45 -72.90
CA ALA A 208 6.29 50.14 -74.31
C ALA A 208 5.21 50.75 -75.23
N LYS A 209 3.92 50.72 -74.83
CA LYS A 209 2.83 51.41 -75.55
C LYS A 209 3.01 52.93 -75.55
N LEU A 210 3.42 53.52 -74.42
CA LEU A 210 3.67 54.96 -74.30
C LEU A 210 4.85 55.40 -75.19
N ARG A 211 5.96 54.65 -75.20
CA ARG A 211 7.10 54.90 -76.10
C ARG A 211 6.68 54.90 -77.57
N LYS A 212 5.93 53.88 -78.00
CA LYS A 212 5.36 53.83 -79.36
C LYS A 212 4.46 55.03 -79.67
N ARG A 213 3.51 55.39 -78.79
CA ARG A 213 2.69 56.61 -78.95
C ARG A 213 3.52 57.89 -79.06
N HIS A 214 4.66 58.00 -78.37
CA HIS A 214 5.58 59.12 -78.50
C HIS A 214 6.37 59.11 -79.81
N GLU A 215 6.72 57.93 -80.33
CA GLU A 215 7.36 57.74 -81.64
C GLU A 215 6.37 58.05 -82.78
N ASP A 216 5.17 57.46 -82.75
CA ASP A 216 4.07 57.74 -83.67
C ASP A 216 3.74 59.25 -83.72
N ARG A 217 3.70 59.91 -82.56
CA ARG A 217 3.48 61.36 -82.47
C ARG A 217 4.60 62.16 -83.14
N LYS A 218 5.87 61.76 -83.02
CA LYS A 218 6.98 62.44 -83.71
C LYS A 218 6.82 62.35 -85.23
N VAL A 219 6.55 61.15 -85.76
CA VAL A 219 6.31 60.93 -87.19
C VAL A 219 5.13 61.77 -87.68
N ILE A 220 4.04 61.89 -86.92
CA ILE A 220 2.89 62.74 -87.28
C ILE A 220 3.27 64.23 -87.27
N MET A 221 4.08 64.70 -86.30
CA MET A 221 4.55 66.10 -86.29
C MET A 221 5.47 66.40 -87.48
N GLU A 222 6.38 65.49 -87.84
CA GLU A 222 7.24 65.58 -89.03
C GLU A 222 6.41 65.58 -90.34
N GLN A 223 5.33 64.79 -90.41
CA GLN A 223 4.36 64.81 -91.51
C GLN A 223 3.56 66.12 -91.59
N ILE A 224 3.25 66.75 -90.45
CA ILE A 224 2.60 68.07 -90.42
C ILE A 224 3.57 69.15 -90.88
N GLU A 225 4.82 69.15 -90.39
CA GLU A 225 5.83 70.12 -90.82
C GLU A 225 6.16 70.00 -92.32
N THR A 226 6.34 68.79 -92.84
CA THR A 226 6.59 68.60 -94.28
C THR A 226 5.41 69.05 -95.14
N ARG A 227 4.16 68.80 -94.72
CA ARG A 227 2.96 69.35 -95.38
C ARG A 227 2.86 70.88 -95.27
N GLN A 228 3.25 71.47 -94.14
CA GLN A 228 3.29 72.93 -93.98
C GLN A 228 4.34 73.57 -94.88
N ARG A 229 5.55 72.99 -94.97
CA ARG A 229 6.61 73.43 -95.90
C ARG A 229 6.16 73.31 -97.36
N ALA A 230 5.52 72.20 -97.73
CA ALA A 230 4.94 72.04 -99.07
C ALA A 230 3.86 73.08 -99.38
N LYS A 231 2.97 73.38 -98.42
CA LYS A 231 1.93 74.42 -98.57
C LYS A 231 2.51 75.84 -98.64
N LEU A 232 3.62 76.12 -97.95
CA LEU A 232 4.33 77.39 -98.08
C LEU A 232 4.91 77.55 -99.50
N LEU A 233 5.55 76.52 -100.04
CA LEU A 233 6.04 76.50 -101.42
C LEU A 233 4.89 76.66 -102.45
N GLU A 234 3.73 76.05 -102.20
CA GLU A 234 2.52 76.22 -103.02
C GLU A 234 1.99 77.67 -102.98
N LEU A 235 2.01 78.30 -101.81
CA LEU A 235 1.63 79.71 -101.65
C LEU A 235 2.64 80.65 -102.31
N GLU A 236 3.95 80.40 -102.18
CA GLU A 236 5.01 81.16 -102.86
C GLU A 236 4.89 81.06 -104.38
N ALA A 237 4.64 79.86 -104.92
CA ALA A 237 4.38 79.66 -106.35
C ALA A 237 3.13 80.42 -106.80
N ARG A 238 2.03 80.35 -106.04
CA ARG A 238 0.79 81.08 -106.32
C ARG A 238 0.95 82.60 -106.20
N GLU A 239 1.82 83.10 -105.33
CA GLU A 239 2.18 84.51 -105.29
C GLU A 239 3.02 84.93 -106.51
N GLN A 240 3.95 84.10 -106.98
CA GLN A 240 4.68 84.35 -108.22
C GLN A 240 3.74 84.38 -109.44
N GLU A 241 2.79 83.44 -109.54
CA GLU A 241 1.71 83.47 -110.55
C GLU A 241 0.84 84.74 -110.41
N SER A 242 0.44 85.12 -109.19
CA SER A 242 -0.35 86.32 -108.94
C SER A 242 0.40 87.62 -109.28
N GLN A 243 1.71 87.66 -109.05
CA GLN A 243 2.58 88.77 -109.46
C GLN A 243 2.71 88.82 -110.99
N ALA A 244 2.90 87.70 -111.67
CA ALA A 244 2.91 87.63 -113.13
C ALA A 244 1.56 88.08 -113.73
N MET A 245 0.44 87.64 -113.15
CA MET A 245 -0.92 88.04 -113.56
C MET A 245 -1.22 89.52 -113.24
N ARG A 246 -0.62 90.10 -112.18
CA ARG A 246 -0.65 91.55 -111.93
C ARG A 246 0.17 92.34 -112.96
N LEU A 247 1.28 91.78 -113.44
CA LEU A 247 2.10 92.42 -114.47
C LEU A 247 1.43 92.37 -115.86
N THR A 248 0.71 91.30 -116.20
CA THR A 248 -0.12 91.27 -117.41
C THR A 248 -1.35 92.17 -117.27
N ALA A 249 -2.04 92.14 -116.13
CA ALA A 249 -3.17 93.05 -115.85
C ALA A 249 -2.77 94.53 -115.96
N LYS A 250 -1.59 94.93 -115.46
CA LYS A 250 -1.10 96.31 -115.61
C LYS A 250 -0.88 96.72 -117.07
N ARG A 251 -0.38 95.82 -117.92
CA ARG A 251 -0.26 96.10 -119.37
C ARG A 251 -1.65 96.31 -120.00
N TYR A 252 -2.62 95.47 -119.64
CA TYR A 252 -4.01 95.65 -120.07
C TYR A 252 -4.65 96.93 -119.51
N GLU A 253 -4.32 97.37 -118.29
CA GLU A 253 -4.76 98.68 -117.76
C GLU A 253 -4.13 99.86 -118.53
N GLU A 254 -2.89 99.74 -118.99
CA GLU A 254 -2.22 100.77 -119.79
C GLU A 254 -2.86 100.88 -121.19
N ASP A 255 -3.15 99.74 -121.83
CA ASP A 255 -3.92 99.66 -123.09
C ASP A 255 -5.37 100.15 -122.90
N GLU A 256 -6.05 99.75 -121.82
CA GLU A 256 -7.42 100.22 -121.52
C GLU A 256 -7.48 101.70 -121.19
N ARG A 257 -6.46 102.31 -120.57
CA ARG A 257 -6.40 103.77 -120.39
C ARG A 257 -6.26 104.50 -121.74
N ALA A 258 -5.46 103.95 -122.67
CA ALA A 258 -5.33 104.47 -124.03
C ALA A 258 -6.62 104.30 -124.88
N ALA A 259 -7.49 103.37 -124.52
CA ALA A 259 -8.84 103.22 -125.11
C ALA A 259 -9.91 104.04 -124.36
N GLY A 260 -9.82 104.15 -123.04
CA GLY A 260 -10.76 104.84 -122.15
C GLY A 260 -10.75 106.34 -122.37
N ALA A 261 -9.57 106.93 -122.60
CA ALA A 261 -9.44 108.32 -123.02
C ALA A 261 -10.28 108.64 -124.28
N ARG A 262 -10.41 107.68 -125.22
CA ARG A 262 -11.23 107.80 -126.43
C ARG A 262 -12.74 107.61 -126.16
N ARG A 263 -13.11 106.98 -125.04
CA ARG A 263 -14.50 106.76 -124.60
C ARG A 263 -15.03 107.92 -123.76
N ASP A 264 -14.22 108.55 -122.92
CA ASP A 264 -14.70 109.65 -122.06
C ASP A 264 -15.03 110.93 -122.86
N GLU A 265 -14.36 111.14 -124.01
CA GLU A 265 -14.76 112.13 -125.03
C GLU A 265 -16.15 111.86 -125.65
N GLN A 266 -16.65 110.63 -125.50
CA GLN A 266 -17.95 110.16 -125.99
C GLN A 266 -19.00 110.14 -124.87
N VAL A 267 -18.67 109.65 -123.67
CA VAL A 267 -19.59 109.47 -122.52
C VAL A 267 -19.93 110.79 -121.81
N ARG A 268 -19.07 111.82 -121.89
CA ARG A 268 -19.44 113.18 -121.44
C ARG A 268 -20.70 113.75 -122.11
N ARG A 269 -21.17 113.14 -123.20
CA ARG A 269 -22.32 113.57 -123.99
C ARG A 269 -23.68 113.03 -123.50
N SER A 270 -23.73 112.16 -122.48
CA SER A 270 -24.99 111.45 -122.11
C SER A 270 -25.40 111.41 -120.62
N ARG A 271 -24.53 111.75 -119.64
CA ARG A 271 -24.84 111.50 -118.21
C ARG A 271 -25.90 112.43 -117.57
N VAL A 272 -26.54 113.33 -118.32
CA VAL A 272 -27.32 114.46 -117.77
C VAL A 272 -28.77 114.09 -117.34
N GLU A 273 -29.19 112.82 -117.41
CA GLU A 273 -30.58 112.48 -117.74
C GLU A 273 -31.42 111.66 -116.71
N VAL A 274 -30.95 111.27 -115.50
CA VAL A 274 -31.51 110.06 -114.80
C VAL A 274 -31.94 110.13 -113.30
N MET A 275 -31.49 111.07 -112.46
CA MET A 275 -31.14 110.73 -111.05
C MET A 275 -32.23 110.73 -109.91
N GLU A 276 -33.52 110.53 -110.16
CA GLU A 276 -34.59 111.14 -109.32
C GLU A 276 -35.49 110.19 -108.45
N ALA A 277 -34.96 109.15 -107.76
CA ALA A 277 -35.74 108.26 -106.84
C ALA A 277 -34.90 107.53 -105.73
N ASN A 278 -35.52 107.00 -104.65
CA ASN A 278 -34.79 106.21 -103.61
C ASN A 278 -35.54 105.16 -102.70
N ASP A 279 -36.50 105.56 -101.84
CA ASP A 279 -36.72 104.97 -100.48
C ASP A 279 -37.42 103.59 -100.29
N ALA A 280 -37.19 102.94 -99.13
CA ALA A 280 -37.83 101.68 -98.67
C ALA A 280 -37.81 101.48 -97.12
N ALA A 281 -38.58 100.52 -96.54
CA ALA A 281 -38.67 100.28 -95.08
C ALA A 281 -39.10 98.84 -94.64
N ILE A 282 -38.76 98.40 -93.40
CA ILE A 282 -39.09 97.05 -92.83
C ILE A 282 -38.99 96.99 -91.27
N ARG A 283 -40.00 96.46 -90.54
CA ARG A 283 -40.00 96.23 -89.04
C ARG A 283 -41.07 95.18 -88.57
N ALA A 284 -40.73 94.15 -87.75
CA ALA A 284 -41.67 93.34 -86.88
C ALA A 284 -41.02 92.12 -86.15
N ARG A 285 -41.50 91.70 -84.93
CA ARG A 285 -41.59 90.32 -84.34
C ARG A 285 -41.92 90.28 -82.80
N GLN A 286 -42.31 89.10 -82.25
CA GLN A 286 -42.69 88.84 -80.82
C GLN A 286 -42.57 87.33 -80.43
N ALA A 287 -42.67 86.95 -79.13
CA ALA A 287 -42.57 85.54 -78.61
C ALA A 287 -43.35 85.28 -77.27
N ALA A 288 -43.36 84.02 -76.76
CA ALA A 288 -44.05 83.50 -75.55
C ALA A 288 -43.36 82.22 -74.97
N ARG A 289 -43.58 81.80 -73.70
CA ARG A 289 -43.13 80.46 -73.18
C ARG A 289 -43.82 79.87 -71.92
N ASP A 290 -43.30 80.12 -70.71
CA ASP A 290 -43.11 79.06 -69.69
C ASP A 290 -44.29 78.69 -68.77
N ARG A 291 -44.34 77.41 -68.33
CA ARG A 291 -45.33 76.81 -67.40
C ARG A 291 -44.86 75.57 -66.59
N GLU A 292 -43.59 75.16 -66.63
CA GLU A 292 -43.18 73.75 -66.39
C GLU A 292 -42.37 73.51 -65.08
N ARG A 293 -42.93 73.59 -63.86
CA ARG A 293 -42.09 73.60 -62.62
C ARG A 293 -42.51 72.85 -61.32
N GLU A 294 -43.67 72.19 -61.20
CA GLU A 294 -44.25 71.94 -59.84
C GLU A 294 -44.41 70.45 -59.36
N GLU A 295 -43.95 69.43 -60.08
CA GLU A 295 -44.44 68.03 -59.87
C GLU A 295 -43.59 67.05 -59.02
N VAL A 296 -42.58 67.47 -58.25
CA VAL A 296 -41.46 66.56 -57.83
C VAL A 296 -41.45 66.04 -56.37
N GLU A 297 -42.15 66.65 -55.40
CA GLU A 297 -41.83 66.46 -53.96
C GLU A 297 -42.46 65.24 -53.22
N ALA A 298 -43.11 64.29 -53.90
CA ALA A 298 -44.12 63.42 -53.25
C ALA A 298 -43.71 62.02 -52.72
N ILE A 299 -42.48 61.51 -52.93
CA ILE A 299 -42.16 60.08 -52.70
C ILE A 299 -40.84 59.86 -51.92
N LEU A 300 -40.85 60.01 -50.59
CA LEU A 300 -39.62 59.84 -49.77
C LEU A 300 -39.83 59.37 -48.30
N ALA A 301 -41.01 58.84 -47.93
CA ALA A 301 -41.42 58.76 -46.51
C ALA A 301 -41.72 57.37 -45.91
N TYR A 302 -41.53 56.24 -46.61
CA TYR A 302 -42.11 54.94 -46.19
C TYR A 302 -41.12 53.81 -45.80
N GLN A 303 -39.80 53.98 -45.92
CA GLN A 303 -38.82 52.87 -45.77
C GLN A 303 -37.69 53.14 -44.77
N ALA A 304 -38.02 53.77 -43.63
CA ALA A 304 -37.11 54.00 -42.50
C ALA A 304 -37.49 53.25 -41.20
N GLN A 305 -38.54 52.41 -41.21
CA GLN A 305 -39.12 51.78 -40.02
C GLN A 305 -39.08 50.24 -40.12
N LYS A 306 -37.90 49.62 -40.00
CA LYS A 306 -37.81 48.14 -40.00
C LYS A 306 -36.71 47.47 -39.17
N ASP A 307 -35.57 48.12 -38.91
CA ASP A 307 -34.34 47.39 -38.53
C ASP A 307 -33.80 47.67 -37.09
N GLU A 308 -34.63 48.15 -36.16
CA GLU A 308 -34.22 48.35 -34.74
C GLU A 308 -34.81 47.36 -33.71
N GLU A 309 -35.95 46.71 -33.97
CA GLU A 309 -36.63 45.85 -32.97
C GLU A 309 -36.14 44.38 -32.95
N MET A 310 -34.92 44.12 -33.42
CA MET A 310 -34.26 42.79 -33.41
C MET A 310 -32.90 42.80 -32.70
N ARG A 311 -32.81 43.52 -31.55
CA ARG A 311 -31.59 43.60 -30.73
C ARG A 311 -31.77 43.46 -29.21
N GLN A 312 -32.97 43.17 -28.71
CA GLN A 312 -33.23 43.10 -27.26
C GLN A 312 -34.16 41.93 -26.89
N ARG A 313 -33.61 40.76 -26.50
CA ARG A 313 -34.27 39.80 -25.57
C ARG A 313 -33.50 38.53 -25.12
N GLU A 314 -32.34 38.17 -25.68
CA GLU A 314 -31.71 36.84 -25.41
C GLU A 314 -30.33 36.87 -24.71
N VAL A 315 -29.96 37.94 -24.01
CA VAL A 315 -28.63 38.04 -23.33
C VAL A 315 -28.70 38.37 -21.83
N GLU A 316 -29.89 38.66 -21.27
CA GLU A 316 -30.02 39.24 -19.92
C GLU A 316 -30.57 38.31 -18.82
N GLU A 317 -30.81 37.02 -19.12
CA GLU A 317 -31.11 35.99 -18.09
C GLU A 317 -29.94 35.04 -17.77
N ALA A 318 -28.71 35.45 -18.11
CA ALA A 318 -27.48 34.71 -17.75
C ALA A 318 -26.97 35.01 -16.31
N GLU A 319 -27.58 35.95 -15.58
CA GLU A 319 -27.08 36.46 -14.29
C GLU A 319 -27.95 36.10 -13.06
N ARG A 320 -28.11 34.81 -12.77
CA ARG A 320 -28.47 34.33 -11.41
C ARG A 320 -27.51 33.27 -10.87
N GLN A 321 -26.25 33.67 -10.72
CA GLN A 321 -25.30 32.93 -9.88
C GLN A 321 -25.69 32.97 -8.39
N ARG A 322 -25.13 32.03 -7.62
CA ARG A 322 -24.91 32.10 -6.15
C ARG A 322 -26.15 32.07 -5.24
N LEU A 323 -26.74 30.89 -5.08
CA LEU A 323 -27.29 30.39 -3.80
C LEU A 323 -27.43 28.85 -3.97
N MET A 324 -26.78 27.94 -3.25
CA MET A 324 -25.92 28.01 -2.05
C MET A 324 -24.62 27.21 -2.26
N LYS A 325 -23.56 27.50 -1.48
CA LYS A 325 -22.34 26.69 -1.40
C LYS A 325 -22.00 26.37 0.06
N GLU A 326 -21.43 25.17 0.25
CA GLU A 326 -20.59 24.74 1.39
C GLU A 326 -21.20 24.43 2.78
N ARG A 327 -20.55 23.43 3.42
CA ARG A 327 -20.29 23.25 4.88
C ARG A 327 -21.45 22.87 5.82
N GLN A 328 -21.23 22.10 6.89
CA GLN A 328 -20.19 21.08 7.21
C GLN A 328 -20.62 20.28 8.46
N GLN A 329 -20.20 19.00 8.57
CA GLN A 329 -20.04 18.23 9.85
C GLN A 329 -21.32 17.98 10.71
N ARG A 330 -21.31 17.17 11.81
CA ARG A 330 -20.84 15.79 12.11
C ARG A 330 -21.20 15.47 13.60
N LEU A 331 -21.16 14.19 14.04
CA LEU A 331 -21.23 13.70 15.46
C LEU A 331 -22.64 13.76 16.12
N LEU A 332 -23.06 13.02 17.17
CA LEU A 332 -22.73 11.76 17.92
C LEU A 332 -23.89 11.54 18.97
N ASP A 333 -24.16 10.44 19.70
CA ASP A 333 -23.83 8.98 19.78
C ASP A 333 -24.91 8.31 20.70
N GLY A 334 -24.91 6.97 20.94
CA GLY A 334 -25.70 6.36 22.03
C GLY A 334 -25.89 4.81 22.02
N GLN A 335 -26.00 4.19 23.22
CA GLN A 335 -26.06 2.73 23.48
C GLN A 335 -26.84 2.43 24.82
N GLN A 336 -27.13 1.21 25.33
CA GLN A 336 -26.76 -0.16 24.91
C GLN A 336 -27.87 -1.26 25.12
N ARG A 337 -27.93 -2.01 26.25
CA ARG A 337 -28.76 -3.25 26.43
C ARG A 337 -29.05 -3.71 27.89
N ASP A 338 -30.10 -4.55 28.04
CA ASP A 338 -30.43 -5.55 29.12
C ASP A 338 -30.67 -5.05 30.58
N MET A 339 -31.20 -5.75 31.62
CA MET A 339 -31.63 -7.17 31.89
C MET A 339 -32.82 -7.22 32.94
N ASP A 340 -33.11 -8.33 33.68
CA ASP A 340 -34.41 -8.60 34.39
C ASP A 340 -34.37 -9.44 35.73
N LYS A 341 -35.41 -9.30 36.60
CA LYS A 341 -35.96 -10.12 37.75
C LYS A 341 -35.24 -10.48 39.11
N ARG A 342 -35.90 -10.06 40.22
CA ARG A 342 -36.29 -10.69 41.54
C ARG A 342 -35.57 -11.92 42.16
N THR A 343 -35.44 -11.97 43.52
CA THR A 343 -36.28 -12.78 44.49
C THR A 343 -35.65 -12.93 45.91
N GLU A 344 -36.37 -12.58 46.99
CA GLU A 344 -36.10 -12.97 48.42
C GLU A 344 -37.43 -12.97 49.23
N MET A 345 -37.59 -13.88 50.24
CA MET A 345 -38.47 -13.85 51.45
C MET A 345 -38.81 -15.29 51.96
N ASP A 346 -38.51 -15.65 53.22
CA ASP A 346 -39.34 -16.49 54.14
C ASP A 346 -38.67 -16.80 55.51
N GLU A 347 -39.34 -16.60 56.66
CA GLU A 347 -38.84 -17.00 58.01
C GLU A 347 -39.92 -17.29 59.12
N LEU A 348 -39.76 -18.42 59.84
CA LEU A 348 -40.06 -18.73 61.28
C LEU A 348 -41.50 -18.90 61.89
N ARG A 349 -41.74 -20.04 62.64
CA ARG A 349 -42.75 -20.20 63.75
C ARG A 349 -42.63 -21.51 64.64
N ALA A 350 -43.10 -21.46 65.93
CA ALA A 350 -43.61 -22.56 66.87
C ALA A 350 -42.73 -23.30 67.98
N ARG A 351 -43.26 -23.52 69.25
CA ARG A 351 -42.72 -24.28 70.48
C ARG A 351 -43.71 -24.45 71.74
N ARG A 352 -43.59 -25.45 72.72
CA ARG A 352 -43.85 -25.47 74.28
C ARG A 352 -44.34 -26.82 75.09
N ALA A 353 -43.77 -27.31 76.29
CA ALA A 353 -44.27 -28.33 77.40
C ALA A 353 -43.31 -28.83 78.66
N ALA A 354 -43.73 -29.46 79.86
CA ALA A 354 -42.89 -30.09 81.04
C ALA A 354 -43.50 -30.86 82.39
N GLU A 355 -42.70 -31.60 83.29
CA GLU A 355 -42.64 -31.85 84.86
C GLU A 355 -43.15 -33.02 85.91
N GLU A 356 -42.45 -33.27 87.12
CA GLU A 356 -42.80 -33.76 88.60
C GLU A 356 -42.75 -35.28 89.25
N LYS A 357 -42.40 -35.58 90.61
CA LYS A 357 -42.76 -36.74 91.65
C LYS A 357 -41.78 -37.24 92.88
N GLU A 358 -42.21 -37.86 94.07
CA GLU A 358 -41.35 -38.34 95.31
C GLU A 358 -41.90 -39.26 96.59
N ARG A 359 -41.05 -39.88 97.55
CA ARG A 359 -41.12 -40.26 99.09
C ARG A 359 -41.43 -41.67 99.85
N ARG A 360 -40.79 -42.08 101.05
CA ARG A 360 -41.19 -43.09 102.21
C ARG A 360 -40.23 -43.43 103.51
N GLU A 361 -40.50 -44.41 104.48
CA GLU A 361 -39.97 -44.55 105.97
C GLU A 361 -40.02 -45.98 106.79
N ARG A 362 -39.59 -46.24 108.13
CA ARG A 362 -39.62 -47.56 109.01
C ARG A 362 -38.95 -47.70 110.50
N HIS A 363 -38.89 -48.89 111.26
CA HIS A 363 -38.67 -49.08 112.80
C HIS A 363 -38.03 -50.42 113.50
N ARG A 364 -37.90 -50.63 114.89
CA ARG A 364 -37.27 -51.79 115.76
C ARG A 364 -37.92 -52.29 117.16
N GLU A 365 -37.19 -52.96 118.13
CA GLU A 365 -37.59 -54.00 119.21
C GLU A 365 -36.84 -54.08 120.67
N GLN A 366 -36.71 -55.22 121.47
CA GLN A 366 -36.84 -55.45 123.01
C GLN A 366 -35.70 -55.80 124.14
N SER A 367 -35.65 -56.92 124.98
CA SER A 367 -34.85 -57.14 126.31
C SER A 367 -34.21 -58.56 126.80
N GLU A 368 -33.09 -58.68 127.64
CA GLU A 368 -32.00 -59.78 127.58
C GLU A 368 -30.88 -60.14 128.71
N ALA A 369 -31.01 -59.97 130.04
CA ALA A 369 -29.86 -59.73 131.00
C ALA A 369 -28.59 -60.66 131.15
N GLU A 370 -28.62 -61.95 131.52
CA GLU A 370 -27.37 -62.75 131.74
C GLU A 370 -26.74 -63.26 130.44
N LYS A 371 -27.59 -63.49 129.44
CA LYS A 371 -27.18 -63.64 128.04
C LYS A 371 -26.24 -62.49 127.68
N ARG A 372 -26.61 -61.21 127.96
CA ARG A 372 -25.73 -60.05 127.77
C ARG A 372 -24.33 -60.18 128.39
N HIS A 373 -24.01 -61.02 129.39
CA HIS A 373 -22.63 -61.14 129.88
C HIS A 373 -21.78 -62.14 129.08
N LEU A 374 -22.26 -63.38 128.88
CA LEU A 374 -21.56 -64.35 128.03
C LEU A 374 -21.59 -63.90 126.56
N ASP A 375 -22.72 -63.35 126.12
CA ASP A 375 -22.82 -62.61 124.88
C ASP A 375 -21.83 -61.43 124.89
N VAL A 376 -21.65 -60.62 125.95
CA VAL A 376 -20.64 -59.55 125.93
C VAL A 376 -19.21 -60.07 125.79
N GLN A 377 -18.85 -61.22 126.35
CA GLN A 377 -17.52 -61.79 126.14
C GLN A 377 -17.34 -62.33 124.71
N LEU A 378 -18.30 -63.13 124.23
CA LEU A 378 -18.31 -63.62 122.84
C LEU A 378 -18.37 -62.45 121.83
N LEU A 379 -19.20 -61.44 122.09
CA LEU A 379 -19.32 -60.20 121.34
C LEU A 379 -18.09 -59.32 121.48
N GLN A 380 -17.26 -59.44 122.52
CA GLN A 380 -15.96 -58.76 122.57
C GLN A 380 -14.94 -59.45 121.67
N GLU A 381 -14.90 -60.79 121.64
CA GLU A 381 -14.04 -61.53 120.71
C GLU A 381 -14.51 -61.37 119.26
N GLU A 382 -15.82 -61.48 119.01
CA GLU A 382 -16.41 -61.22 117.69
C GLU A 382 -16.35 -59.74 117.30
N ARG A 383 -16.40 -58.76 118.23
CA ARG A 383 -16.06 -57.36 117.91
C ARG A 383 -14.59 -57.19 117.56
N ARG A 384 -13.67 -57.96 118.16
CA ARG A 384 -12.24 -57.94 117.77
C ARG A 384 -12.05 -58.55 116.38
N ARG A 385 -12.61 -59.73 116.12
CA ARG A 385 -12.63 -60.37 114.79
C ARG A 385 -13.30 -59.48 113.75
N GLN A 386 -14.43 -58.86 114.07
CA GLN A 386 -15.14 -57.91 113.21
C GLN A 386 -14.33 -56.62 112.99
N ALA A 387 -13.60 -56.12 113.99
CA ALA A 387 -12.73 -54.95 113.83
C ALA A 387 -11.49 -55.29 112.99
N GLU A 388 -10.91 -56.48 113.13
CA GLU A 388 -9.79 -56.98 112.33
C GLU A 388 -10.22 -57.25 110.88
N LEU A 389 -11.36 -57.91 110.67
CA LEU A 389 -11.97 -58.10 109.35
C LEU A 389 -12.34 -56.76 108.70
N LYS A 390 -12.94 -55.82 109.45
CA LYS A 390 -13.26 -54.48 108.95
C LYS A 390 -12.00 -53.68 108.64
N LYS A 391 -10.93 -53.81 109.43
CA LYS A 391 -9.62 -53.20 109.16
C LYS A 391 -8.95 -53.81 107.91
N ALA A 392 -9.08 -55.12 107.71
CA ALA A 392 -8.59 -55.82 106.51
C ALA A 392 -9.44 -55.50 105.27
N GLN A 393 -10.75 -55.28 105.43
CA GLN A 393 -11.63 -54.76 104.38
C GLN A 393 -11.24 -53.34 104.01
N LEU A 394 -11.17 -52.42 104.98
CA LEU A 394 -10.71 -51.03 104.77
C LEU A 394 -9.32 -50.95 104.13
N ALA A 395 -8.39 -51.85 104.50
CA ALA A 395 -7.07 -51.90 103.86
C ALA A 395 -7.12 -52.38 102.40
N ARG A 396 -8.02 -53.31 102.06
CA ARG A 396 -8.25 -53.73 100.66
C ARG A 396 -9.02 -52.69 99.85
N GLU A 397 -9.98 -52.02 100.48
CA GLU A 397 -10.78 -50.93 99.93
C GLU A 397 -9.87 -49.75 99.58
N ALA A 398 -9.02 -49.29 100.52
CA ALA A 398 -8.00 -48.29 100.26
C ALA A 398 -7.00 -48.71 99.16
N GLN A 399 -6.56 -49.98 99.13
CA GLN A 399 -5.68 -50.47 98.04
C GLN A 399 -6.38 -50.51 96.67
N LEU A 400 -7.70 -50.67 96.63
CA LEU A 400 -8.49 -50.59 95.39
C LEU A 400 -8.70 -49.11 95.00
N GLU A 401 -9.03 -48.23 95.95
CA GLU A 401 -9.10 -46.78 95.74
C GLU A 401 -7.78 -46.20 95.22
N GLU A 402 -6.62 -46.62 95.77
CA GLU A 402 -5.29 -46.25 95.28
C GLU A 402 -5.06 -46.71 93.83
N GLN A 403 -5.46 -47.94 93.49
CA GLN A 403 -5.33 -48.49 92.13
C GLN A 403 -6.28 -47.81 91.13
N GLU A 404 -7.51 -47.51 91.53
CA GLU A 404 -8.50 -46.78 90.71
C GLU A 404 -8.09 -45.32 90.53
N TYR A 405 -7.54 -44.67 91.56
CA TYR A 405 -6.97 -43.32 91.48
C TYR A 405 -5.75 -43.30 90.56
N GLU A 406 -4.81 -44.24 90.69
CA GLU A 406 -3.69 -44.37 89.76
C GLU A 406 -4.17 -44.61 88.32
N ALA A 407 -5.16 -45.48 88.10
CA ALA A 407 -5.73 -45.72 86.79
C ALA A 407 -6.38 -44.45 86.20
N ALA A 408 -7.12 -43.69 87.02
CA ALA A 408 -7.73 -42.42 86.61
C ALA A 408 -6.69 -41.34 86.29
N VAL A 409 -5.62 -41.22 87.08
CA VAL A 409 -4.50 -40.30 86.83
C VAL A 409 -3.74 -40.69 85.56
N ARG A 410 -3.44 -41.98 85.37
CA ARG A 410 -2.81 -42.51 84.15
C ARG A 410 -3.69 -42.21 82.92
N TYR A 411 -4.98 -42.54 82.96
CA TYR A 411 -5.95 -42.24 81.90
C TYR A 411 -6.04 -40.74 81.59
N SER A 412 -6.11 -39.89 82.61
CA SER A 412 -6.12 -38.42 82.46
C SER A 412 -4.83 -37.90 81.80
N SER A 413 -3.66 -38.44 82.20
CA SER A 413 -2.38 -38.08 81.59
C SER A 413 -2.27 -38.53 80.13
N GLU A 414 -2.79 -39.71 79.79
CA GLU A 414 -2.88 -40.19 78.42
C GLU A 414 -3.85 -39.36 77.57
N ALA A 415 -5.02 -39.01 78.10
CA ALA A 415 -5.99 -38.15 77.44
C ALA A 415 -5.39 -36.77 77.14
N ALA A 416 -4.72 -36.15 78.12
CA ALA A 416 -4.01 -34.89 77.93
C ALA A 416 -2.84 -34.99 76.94
N ALA A 417 -2.12 -36.13 76.90
CA ALA A 417 -1.06 -36.37 75.92
C ALA A 417 -1.60 -36.58 74.50
N ARG A 418 -2.73 -37.28 74.33
CA ARG A 418 -3.44 -37.43 73.06
C ARG A 418 -3.97 -36.07 72.57
N GLU A 419 -4.60 -35.29 73.44
CA GLU A 419 -5.14 -33.98 73.08
C GLU A 419 -4.03 -32.99 72.68
N ARG A 420 -2.88 -32.99 73.38
CA ARG A 420 -1.70 -32.21 72.98
C ARG A 420 -1.22 -32.60 71.58
N ARG A 421 -1.03 -33.90 71.31
CA ARG A 421 -0.64 -34.40 69.98
C ARG A 421 -1.62 -33.99 68.88
N GLU A 422 -2.93 -34.05 69.15
CA GLU A 422 -3.94 -33.58 68.21
C GLU A 422 -3.88 -32.06 67.97
N ARG A 423 -3.73 -31.26 69.04
CA ARG A 423 -3.60 -29.80 68.95
C ARG A 423 -2.36 -29.40 68.14
N ASP A 424 -1.22 -30.05 68.40
CA ASP A 424 0.03 -29.82 67.67
C ASP A 424 -0.05 -30.28 66.20
N ALA A 425 -0.70 -31.42 65.92
CA ALA A 425 -0.94 -31.87 64.54
C ALA A 425 -1.88 -30.91 63.77
N LYS A 426 -2.98 -30.48 64.39
CA LYS A 426 -3.91 -29.48 63.83
C LYS A 426 -3.19 -28.14 63.59
N ARG A 427 -2.30 -27.73 64.49
CA ARG A 427 -1.46 -26.53 64.34
C ARG A 427 -0.43 -26.67 63.21
N ALA A 428 0.24 -27.82 63.08
CA ALA A 428 1.18 -28.09 62.00
C ALA A 428 0.49 -28.09 60.62
N ALA A 429 -0.67 -28.75 60.50
CA ALA A 429 -1.49 -28.71 59.29
C ALA A 429 -1.97 -27.28 58.95
N SER A 430 -2.35 -26.49 59.96
CA SER A 430 -2.74 -25.08 59.78
C SER A 430 -1.58 -24.21 59.27
N LEU A 431 -0.35 -24.46 59.75
CA LEU A 431 0.85 -23.78 59.27
C LEU A 431 1.19 -24.19 57.82
N GLN A 432 1.16 -25.49 57.51
CA GLN A 432 1.36 -25.98 56.14
C GLN A 432 0.33 -25.41 55.16
N HIS A 433 -0.94 -25.30 55.57
CA HIS A 433 -2.00 -24.71 54.76
C HIS A 433 -1.80 -23.19 54.55
N ARG A 434 -1.41 -22.45 55.60
CA ARG A 434 -1.02 -21.03 55.51
C ARG A 434 0.14 -20.85 54.52
N ASP A 435 1.16 -21.69 54.62
CA ASP A 435 2.37 -21.55 53.81
C ASP A 435 2.11 -21.93 52.33
N ALA A 436 1.22 -22.89 52.08
CA ALA A 436 0.69 -23.17 50.74
C ALA A 436 -0.14 -22.01 50.17
N ILE A 437 -0.96 -21.33 50.98
CA ILE A 437 -1.69 -20.11 50.56
C ILE A 437 -0.70 -18.98 50.24
N LEU A 438 0.32 -18.76 51.06
CA LEU A 438 1.34 -17.75 50.81
C LEU A 438 2.11 -18.03 49.51
N ALA A 439 2.45 -19.29 49.24
CA ALA A 439 3.03 -19.70 47.96
C ALA A 439 2.08 -19.42 46.77
N GLN A 440 0.78 -19.77 46.88
CA GLN A 440 -0.21 -19.47 45.84
C GLN A 440 -0.38 -17.96 45.58
N VAL A 441 -0.32 -17.13 46.64
CA VAL A 441 -0.37 -15.66 46.50
C VAL A 441 0.88 -15.13 45.80
N GLN A 442 2.07 -15.62 46.16
CA GLN A 442 3.32 -15.25 45.49
C GLN A 442 3.32 -15.68 44.01
N ASP A 443 2.86 -16.89 43.70
CA ASP A 443 2.67 -17.38 42.34
C ASP A 443 1.69 -16.51 41.53
N ALA A 444 0.55 -16.15 42.12
CA ALA A 444 -0.46 -15.30 41.49
C ALA A 444 0.08 -13.87 41.26
N GLU A 445 0.85 -13.32 42.19
CA GLU A 445 1.56 -12.05 42.00
C GLU A 445 2.63 -12.14 40.91
N ALA A 446 3.44 -13.20 40.89
CA ALA A 446 4.48 -13.41 39.89
C ALA A 446 3.87 -13.50 38.48
N ARG A 447 2.76 -14.25 38.32
CA ARG A 447 1.98 -14.31 37.07
C ARG A 447 1.43 -12.93 36.68
N ARG A 448 0.76 -12.22 37.60
CA ARG A 448 0.27 -10.83 37.34
C ARG A 448 1.40 -9.84 37.02
N ARG A 449 2.61 -10.03 37.54
CA ARG A 449 3.80 -9.22 37.19
C ARG A 449 4.27 -9.58 35.77
N ALA A 450 4.45 -10.87 35.48
CA ALA A 450 4.84 -11.37 34.16
C ALA A 450 3.85 -10.97 33.05
N GLU A 451 2.53 -11.10 33.27
CA GLU A 451 1.49 -10.67 32.33
C GLU A 451 1.53 -9.16 32.04
N ARG A 452 1.87 -8.33 33.04
CA ARG A 452 2.04 -6.89 32.85
C ARG A 452 3.30 -6.59 32.04
N CYS A 453 4.42 -7.23 32.37
CA CYS A 453 5.65 -7.12 31.58
C CYS A 453 5.42 -7.56 30.13
N HIS A 454 4.74 -8.69 29.90
CA HIS A 454 4.39 -9.19 28.57
C HIS A 454 3.56 -8.17 27.79
N LYS A 455 2.50 -7.60 28.38
CA LYS A 455 1.69 -6.54 27.75
C LYS A 455 2.49 -5.27 27.41
N PHE A 456 3.43 -4.87 28.25
CA PHE A 456 4.33 -3.75 27.94
C PHE A 456 5.37 -4.11 26.86
N GLU A 457 5.87 -5.34 26.82
CA GLU A 457 6.75 -5.82 25.76
C GLU A 457 6.04 -5.98 24.42
N GLU A 458 4.82 -6.50 24.40
CA GLU A 458 3.93 -6.54 23.23
C GLU A 458 3.65 -5.12 22.72
N GLY A 459 3.27 -4.21 23.61
CA GLY A 459 3.07 -2.80 23.26
C GLY A 459 4.35 -2.16 22.68
N ARG A 460 5.53 -2.47 23.23
CA ARG A 460 6.81 -1.98 22.72
C ARG A 460 7.17 -2.61 21.36
N ARG A 461 6.92 -3.90 21.17
CA ARG A 461 7.13 -4.59 19.88
C ARG A 461 6.22 -4.01 18.79
N LEU A 462 4.93 -3.85 19.09
CA LEU A 462 3.96 -3.29 18.16
C LEU A 462 4.28 -1.83 17.81
N GLN A 463 4.81 -1.04 18.76
CA GLN A 463 5.37 0.29 18.46
C GLN A 463 6.64 0.23 17.59
N GLN A 464 7.54 -0.74 17.81
CA GLN A 464 8.76 -0.93 17.01
C GLN A 464 8.43 -1.42 15.59
N GLU A 465 7.45 -2.30 15.43
CA GLU A 465 6.92 -2.78 14.15
C GLU A 465 6.24 -1.63 13.38
N ALA A 466 5.34 -0.87 14.02
CA ALA A 466 4.72 0.30 13.41
C ALA A 466 5.74 1.40 13.04
N ALA A 467 6.80 1.59 13.82
CA ALA A 467 7.89 2.51 13.48
C ALA A 467 8.74 1.99 12.30
N GLY A 468 9.00 0.67 12.25
CA GLY A 468 9.71 0.01 11.16
C GLY A 468 8.96 0.10 9.82
N GLU A 469 7.66 -0.19 9.82
CA GLU A 469 6.84 -0.09 8.61
C GLU A 469 6.66 1.37 8.15
N ARG A 470 6.54 2.35 9.06
CA ARG A 470 6.60 3.78 8.68
C ARG A 470 7.92 4.13 8.00
N ALA A 471 9.06 3.74 8.58
CA ALA A 471 10.38 4.02 8.00
C ALA A 471 10.58 3.32 6.64
N ARG A 472 10.02 2.11 6.47
CA ARG A 472 9.97 1.39 5.18
C ARG A 472 9.16 2.17 4.15
N LEU A 473 7.96 2.64 4.51
CA LEU A 473 7.07 3.40 3.63
C LEU A 473 7.64 4.79 3.28
N GLU A 474 8.32 5.45 4.21
CA GLU A 474 9.04 6.71 3.96
C GLU A 474 10.21 6.50 2.99
N ALA A 475 11.05 5.48 3.23
CA ALA A 475 12.10 5.10 2.29
C ALA A 475 11.54 4.68 0.91
N MET A 476 10.32 4.13 0.86
CA MET A 476 9.65 3.79 -0.40
C MET A 476 9.13 5.03 -1.14
N ARG A 477 8.48 5.97 -0.45
CA ARG A 477 8.11 7.28 -1.00
C ARG A 477 9.33 7.97 -1.60
N ASP A 478 10.44 7.99 -0.87
CA ASP A 478 11.63 8.73 -1.29
C ASP A 478 12.35 8.05 -2.47
N ARG A 479 12.32 6.71 -2.55
CA ARG A 479 12.69 5.97 -3.78
C ARG A 479 11.76 6.31 -4.95
N MET A 480 10.44 6.20 -4.79
CA MET A 480 9.48 6.53 -5.85
C MET A 480 9.62 7.98 -6.35
N VAL A 481 9.91 8.93 -5.45
CA VAL A 481 10.23 10.32 -5.79
C VAL A 481 11.54 10.43 -6.58
N HIS A 482 12.57 9.65 -6.21
CA HIS A 482 13.87 9.66 -6.87
C HIS A 482 13.80 9.01 -8.26
N ASP A 483 13.24 7.81 -8.37
CA ASP A 483 12.88 7.11 -9.60
C ASP A 483 12.15 8.01 -10.60
N MET A 484 11.23 8.83 -10.12
CA MET A 484 10.45 9.75 -10.94
C MET A 484 11.27 10.97 -11.39
N ALA A 485 12.15 11.49 -10.53
CA ALA A 485 13.09 12.54 -10.93
C ALA A 485 14.10 12.05 -11.98
N GLU A 486 14.60 10.81 -11.85
CA GLU A 486 15.49 10.18 -12.84
C GLU A 486 14.80 9.94 -14.19
N LYS A 487 13.50 9.59 -14.18
CA LYS A 487 12.66 9.47 -15.38
C LYS A 487 12.32 10.83 -16.02
N GLY A 488 12.89 11.93 -15.52
CA GLY A 488 12.75 13.27 -16.08
C GLY A 488 11.44 13.98 -15.72
N PHE A 489 10.69 13.49 -14.72
CA PHE A 489 9.46 14.16 -14.32
C PHE A 489 9.74 15.47 -13.57
N ASN A 490 9.07 16.55 -13.97
CA ASN A 490 9.25 17.90 -13.43
C ASN A 490 9.06 17.91 -11.90
N PRO A 491 10.09 18.30 -11.11
CA PRO A 491 10.05 18.24 -9.65
C PRO A 491 8.94 19.09 -9.01
N LYS A 492 8.41 20.08 -9.73
CA LYS A 492 7.23 20.86 -9.33
C LYS A 492 6.03 19.97 -9.00
N TYR A 493 5.77 18.93 -9.79
CA TYR A 493 4.62 18.04 -9.59
C TYR A 493 4.90 16.88 -8.64
N LEU A 494 6.17 16.59 -8.35
CA LEU A 494 6.58 15.64 -7.31
C LEU A 494 6.50 16.22 -5.89
N SER A 495 6.23 17.52 -5.75
CA SER A 495 6.08 18.22 -4.46
C SER A 495 4.93 17.65 -3.61
N GLU A 496 3.77 17.38 -4.22
CA GLU A 496 2.62 16.73 -3.55
C GLU A 496 3.01 15.36 -2.98
N MET A 497 3.82 14.58 -3.71
CA MET A 497 4.24 13.24 -3.32
C MET A 497 5.30 13.25 -2.21
N ARG A 498 6.20 14.26 -2.20
CA ARG A 498 7.16 14.50 -1.11
C ARG A 498 6.47 14.97 0.19
N ALA A 499 5.39 15.74 0.08
CA ALA A 499 4.67 16.32 1.21
C ALA A 499 3.71 15.35 1.92
N VAL A 500 3.64 14.08 1.52
CA VAL A 500 2.77 13.08 2.18
C VAL A 500 3.32 12.69 3.55
N ASP A 501 2.60 13.12 4.59
CA ASP A 501 2.75 12.68 5.97
C ASP A 501 2.24 11.24 6.13
N ILE A 502 3.19 10.29 6.04
CA ILE A 502 2.94 8.86 6.16
C ILE A 502 2.53 8.47 7.59
N GLY A 503 3.08 9.12 8.62
CA GLY A 503 2.74 8.87 10.02
C GLY A 503 1.28 9.15 10.36
N LYS A 504 0.69 10.18 9.75
CA LYS A 504 -0.73 10.55 9.90
C LYS A 504 -1.69 9.71 9.06
N MET A 505 -1.22 9.17 7.94
CA MET A 505 -2.02 8.28 7.08
C MET A 505 -2.01 6.83 7.55
N TYR A 506 -0.90 6.34 8.14
CA TYR A 506 -0.78 4.99 8.72
C TYR A 506 -1.57 4.82 10.03
N MET A 507 -2.05 5.91 10.63
CA MET A 507 -2.82 5.93 11.89
C MET A 507 -4.33 6.13 11.66
N ARG A 508 -4.84 5.73 10.49
CA ARG A 508 -6.24 5.85 10.07
C ARG A 508 -6.78 4.53 9.54
#